data_AF-A0A9R0VEA9-F1
#
_entry.id   AF-A0A9R0VEA9-F1
#
_cell.length_a   1.000
_cell.length_b   1.000
_cell.length_c   1.000
_cell.angle_alpha   90.00
_cell.angle_beta   90.00
_cell.angle_gamma   90.00
#
_symmetry.space_group_name_H-M   'P 1'
#
loop_
_entity.id
_entity.type
_entity.pdbx_description
1 polymer ?
#
loop_
_entity_poly.entity_id
_entity_poly.type
_entity_poly.pdbx_seq_one_letter_code
_entity_poly.pdbx_strand_id
1 'polypeptide(L)'
;MAPGCWFFRALWLSVMLTVAAAEEQVEACSGSAKKCGNTTISRPFWLPDWETGKSCGSPDFEVTCRNSTAPVILNSAPISFGFAIVNISYKERSLHVIDLGKRYLLQHAPNSCQVPIWNTSAKLSAPFRISPGNLGLIFYSCPEAAGAAALAQDGELVQTGMGCGNKSKVFVRAGGHYNDTSGYRSYDGCDAAVTPVVGADGGANASQYEQLINDGFILTWELPRPRSGHEGRST
;
A
#
# COMPACT_ATOMS: atom_id res chain seq x y z
N MET A 1 48.06 36.09 13.94
CA MET A 1 47.66 34.76 13.42
C MET A 1 46.22 34.84 12.93
N ALA A 2 45.97 34.62 11.64
CA ALA A 2 44.62 34.76 11.06
C ALA A 2 43.73 33.54 11.39
N PRO A 3 42.58 33.73 12.06
CA PRO A 3 41.68 32.64 12.46
C PRO A 3 40.98 31.95 11.27
N GLY A 4 41.02 32.56 10.07
CA GLY A 4 40.32 32.05 8.88
C GLY A 4 40.78 30.67 8.39
N CYS A 5 42.07 30.34 8.49
CA CYS A 5 42.59 29.04 8.01
C CYS A 5 42.06 27.83 8.78
N TRP A 6 41.70 28.01 10.06
CA TRP A 6 41.16 26.93 10.89
C TRP A 6 39.70 26.62 10.54
N PHE A 7 38.89 27.65 10.30
CA PHE A 7 37.48 27.48 9.94
C PHE A 7 37.30 26.78 8.59
N PHE A 8 38.10 27.13 7.58
CA PHE A 8 38.04 26.45 6.28
C PHE A 8 38.45 24.98 6.37
N ARG A 9 39.48 24.64 7.17
CA ARG A 9 39.88 23.24 7.39
C ARG A 9 38.83 22.42 8.14
N ALA A 10 38.20 22.99 9.16
CA ALA A 10 37.14 22.33 9.92
C ALA A 10 35.90 22.06 9.05
N LEU A 11 35.52 23.03 8.21
CA LEU A 11 34.42 22.90 7.25
C LEU A 11 34.73 21.83 6.19
N TRP A 12 35.95 21.84 5.64
CA TRP A 12 36.41 20.83 4.69
C TRP A 12 36.43 19.42 5.28
N LEU A 13 36.92 19.25 6.52
CA LEU A 13 36.91 17.96 7.20
C LEU A 13 35.49 17.45 7.47
N SER A 14 34.57 18.35 7.80
CA SER A 14 33.16 18.03 8.03
C SER A 14 32.48 17.57 6.73
N VAL A 15 32.77 18.25 5.61
CA VAL A 15 32.28 17.86 4.28
C VAL A 15 32.87 16.52 3.85
N MET A 16 34.16 16.27 4.09
CA MET A 16 34.77 14.98 3.76
C MET A 16 34.23 13.83 4.63
N LEU A 17 33.93 14.07 5.91
CA LEU A 17 33.29 13.08 6.78
C LEU A 17 31.87 12.74 6.32
N THR A 18 31.08 13.74 5.91
CA THR A 18 29.71 13.50 5.42
C THR A 18 29.72 12.78 4.08
N VAL A 19 30.66 13.10 3.20
CA VAL A 19 30.86 12.39 1.92
C VAL A 19 31.29 10.95 2.16
N ALA A 20 32.29 10.71 3.01
CA ALA A 20 32.76 9.35 3.33
C ALA A 20 31.67 8.49 4.00
N ALA A 21 30.91 9.07 4.94
CA ALA A 21 29.79 8.37 5.57
C ALA A 21 28.65 8.06 4.58
N ALA A 22 28.39 8.96 3.63
CA ALA A 22 27.42 8.72 2.56
C ALA A 22 27.91 7.63 1.58
N GLU A 23 29.19 7.63 1.20
CA GLU A 23 29.78 6.59 0.34
C GLU A 23 29.79 5.22 1.03
N GLU A 24 30.15 5.15 2.32
CA GLU A 24 30.15 3.90 3.08
C GLU A 24 28.72 3.34 3.29
N GLN A 25 27.73 4.21 3.48
CA GLN A 25 26.32 3.83 3.51
C GLN A 25 25.81 3.38 2.13
N VAL A 26 26.20 4.07 1.06
CA VAL A 26 25.86 3.67 -0.32
C VAL A 26 26.46 2.31 -0.64
N GLU A 27 27.68 1.99 -0.19
CA GLU A 27 28.28 0.68 -0.44
C GLU A 27 27.69 -0.43 0.44
N ALA A 28 27.40 -0.17 1.71
CA ALA A 28 26.68 -1.12 2.57
C ALA A 28 25.26 -1.41 2.05
N CYS A 29 24.63 -0.45 1.37
CA CYS A 29 23.29 -0.54 0.80
C CYS A 29 23.26 -0.79 -0.72
N SER A 30 24.43 -0.94 -1.36
CA SER A 30 24.60 -1.37 -2.76
C SER A 30 24.72 -2.90 -2.88
N GLY A 31 24.55 -3.61 -1.77
CA GLY A 31 24.36 -5.05 -1.78
C GLY A 31 23.31 -5.48 -2.81
N SER A 32 23.63 -6.53 -3.56
CA SER A 32 22.78 -7.14 -4.58
C SER A 32 21.33 -7.28 -4.12
N ALA A 33 20.39 -7.21 -5.06
CA ALA A 33 18.97 -7.42 -4.81
C ALA A 33 18.73 -8.60 -3.85
N LYS A 34 17.99 -8.35 -2.77
CA LYS A 34 17.75 -9.33 -1.70
C LYS A 34 16.50 -10.13 -2.04
N LYS A 35 16.51 -11.44 -1.81
CA LYS A 35 15.31 -12.28 -1.98
C LYS A 35 14.53 -12.35 -0.68
N CYS A 36 13.21 -12.24 -0.79
CA CYS A 36 12.25 -12.61 0.24
C CYS A 36 11.17 -13.50 -0.40
N GLY A 37 11.17 -14.78 -0.06
CA GLY A 37 10.39 -15.77 -0.80
C GLY A 37 10.83 -15.83 -2.25
N ASN A 38 9.85 -15.75 -3.14
CA ASN A 38 10.06 -15.72 -4.58
C ASN A 38 10.27 -14.29 -5.11
N THR A 39 10.17 -13.27 -4.25
CA THR A 39 10.25 -11.86 -4.66
C THR A 39 11.67 -11.34 -4.51
N THR A 40 12.17 -10.70 -5.57
CA THR A 40 13.46 -10.02 -5.56
C THR A 40 13.26 -8.55 -5.23
N ILE A 41 13.85 -8.09 -4.13
CA ILE A 41 13.79 -6.73 -3.63
C ILE A 41 15.07 -5.98 -4.04
N SER A 42 14.88 -5.01 -4.93
CA SER A 42 15.87 -4.04 -5.37
C SER A 42 15.33 -2.61 -5.25
N ARG A 43 16.23 -1.63 -5.40
CA ARG A 43 15.89 -0.21 -5.34
C ARG A 43 14.73 0.13 -6.30
N PRO A 44 13.79 1.01 -5.90
CA PRO A 44 13.85 1.86 -4.70
C PRO A 44 13.46 1.14 -3.40
N PHE A 45 12.90 -0.06 -3.47
CA PHE A 45 12.54 -0.86 -2.30
C PHE A 45 13.78 -1.39 -1.59
N TRP A 46 13.71 -1.43 -0.27
CA TRP A 46 14.79 -1.93 0.55
C TRP A 46 14.25 -2.60 1.81
N LEU A 47 15.01 -3.56 2.31
CA LEU A 47 14.75 -4.24 3.58
C LEU A 47 15.62 -3.58 4.64
N PRO A 48 15.08 -3.24 5.82
CA PRO A 48 15.91 -2.76 6.91
C PRO A 48 16.89 -3.85 7.32
N ASP A 49 18.07 -3.43 7.74
CA ASP A 49 19.03 -4.33 8.35
C ASP A 49 18.79 -4.29 9.87
N TRP A 50 18.14 -5.34 10.39
CA TRP A 50 17.85 -5.43 11.83
C TRP A 50 19.09 -5.67 12.69
N GLU A 51 20.20 -6.16 12.13
CA GLU A 51 21.44 -6.37 12.87
C GLU A 51 22.21 -5.07 13.05
N THR A 52 22.27 -4.23 12.00
CA THR A 52 23.04 -2.99 12.02
C THR A 52 22.19 -1.74 12.23
N GLY A 53 20.86 -1.84 12.11
CA GLY A 53 19.93 -0.72 12.14
C GLY A 53 20.07 0.25 10.96
N LYS A 54 20.87 -0.09 9.94
CA LYS A 54 21.16 0.79 8.81
C LYS A 54 19.96 0.90 7.88
N SER A 55 19.61 2.14 7.52
CA SER A 55 18.61 2.44 6.49
C SER A 55 19.25 2.51 5.12
N CYS A 56 18.61 1.90 4.12
CA CYS A 56 19.16 1.76 2.76
C CYS A 56 18.41 2.51 1.66
N GLY A 57 17.44 3.34 2.04
CA GLY A 57 16.66 4.14 1.11
C GLY A 57 15.66 5.05 1.83
N SER A 58 14.71 5.60 1.07
CA SER A 58 13.62 6.39 1.66
C SER A 58 12.72 5.49 2.52
N PRO A 59 12.30 5.92 3.72
CA PRO A 59 11.31 5.20 4.53
C PRO A 59 10.03 4.85 3.77
N ASP A 60 9.64 5.66 2.78
CA ASP A 60 8.44 5.39 1.97
C ASP A 60 8.54 4.09 1.14
N PHE A 61 9.76 3.63 0.85
CA PHE A 61 10.01 2.39 0.10
C PHE A 61 10.55 1.26 0.99
N GLU A 62 10.56 1.46 2.30
CA GLU A 62 10.89 0.39 3.24
C GLU A 62 9.83 -0.72 3.15
N VAL A 63 10.30 -1.94 3.01
CA VAL A 63 9.47 -3.14 3.06
C VAL A 63 9.96 -4.07 4.14
N THR A 64 9.06 -4.88 4.69
CA THR A 64 9.41 -5.87 5.70
C THR A 64 9.29 -7.27 5.17
N CYS A 65 10.20 -8.14 5.59
CA CYS A 65 10.23 -9.56 5.28
C CYS A 65 10.51 -10.30 6.58
N ARG A 66 9.50 -10.91 7.19
CA ARG A 66 9.66 -11.54 8.51
C ARG A 66 10.52 -12.80 8.41
N ASN A 67 10.23 -13.66 7.45
CA ASN A 67 10.96 -14.89 7.15
C ASN A 67 11.13 -15.02 5.63
N SER A 68 12.08 -15.85 5.17
CA SER A 68 12.34 -16.10 3.75
C SER A 68 11.17 -16.69 2.96
N THR A 69 10.03 -16.99 3.59
CA THR A 69 8.81 -17.50 2.96
C THR A 69 7.59 -16.60 3.16
N ALA A 70 7.68 -15.57 4.01
CA ALA A 70 6.58 -14.65 4.25
C ALA A 70 6.42 -13.67 3.08
N PRO A 71 5.20 -13.19 2.79
CA PRO A 71 5.02 -12.13 1.81
C PRO A 71 5.76 -10.87 2.27
N VAL A 72 6.30 -10.13 1.30
CA VAL A 72 6.91 -8.83 1.58
C VAL A 72 5.78 -7.86 1.93
N ILE A 73 5.87 -7.19 3.08
CA ILE A 73 4.83 -6.27 3.54
C ILE A 73 5.27 -4.85 3.26
N LEU A 74 4.49 -4.15 2.45
CA LEU A 74 4.54 -2.70 2.31
C LEU A 74 3.71 -2.07 3.42
N ASN A 75 4.37 -1.28 4.27
CA ASN A 75 3.69 -0.55 5.33
C ASN A 75 3.53 0.92 4.95
N SER A 76 2.43 1.25 4.27
CA SER A 76 2.20 2.61 3.77
C SER A 76 1.47 3.52 4.77
N ALA A 77 0.81 2.98 5.81
CA ALA A 77 0.16 3.81 6.82
C ALA A 77 0.10 3.11 8.19
N PRO A 78 0.25 3.84 9.31
CA PRO A 78 0.20 3.25 10.67
C PRO A 78 -1.10 2.54 11.01
N ILE A 79 -2.18 2.91 10.31
CA ILE A 79 -3.53 2.38 10.49
C ILE A 79 -3.81 1.10 9.69
N SER A 80 -2.83 0.63 8.91
CA SER A 80 -2.97 -0.52 8.04
C SER A 80 -2.31 -1.75 8.67
N PHE A 81 -2.87 -2.93 8.38
CA PHE A 81 -2.14 -4.21 8.55
C PHE A 81 -1.03 -4.38 7.49
N GLY A 82 -0.88 -3.41 6.60
CA GLY A 82 0.04 -3.42 5.48
C GLY A 82 -0.57 -4.07 4.23
N PHE A 83 0.22 -4.02 3.16
CA PHE A 83 -0.09 -4.64 1.89
C PHE A 83 0.91 -5.76 1.62
N ALA A 84 0.43 -6.98 1.41
CA ALA A 84 1.29 -8.08 0.99
C ALA A 84 1.61 -7.93 -0.50
N ILE A 85 2.88 -7.76 -0.84
CA ILE A 85 3.37 -7.71 -2.21
C ILE A 85 3.41 -9.14 -2.77
N VAL A 86 2.63 -9.35 -3.82
CA VAL A 86 2.62 -10.57 -4.64
C VAL A 86 3.73 -10.51 -5.68
N ASN A 87 3.87 -9.38 -6.38
CA ASN A 87 4.87 -9.19 -7.42
C ASN A 87 5.27 -7.71 -7.56
N ILE A 88 6.49 -7.46 -8.05
CA ILE A 88 7.03 -6.14 -8.34
C ILE A 88 7.46 -6.08 -9.80
N SER A 89 6.88 -5.17 -10.57
CA SER A 89 7.37 -4.81 -11.89
C SER A 89 8.18 -3.52 -11.82
N TYR A 90 9.50 -3.64 -11.76
CA TYR A 90 10.40 -2.49 -11.74
C TYR A 90 10.35 -1.67 -13.02
N LYS A 91 10.15 -2.35 -14.16
CA LYS A 91 10.04 -1.70 -15.48
C LYS A 91 8.78 -0.84 -15.56
N GLU A 92 7.64 -1.40 -15.19
CA GLU A 92 6.33 -0.71 -15.26
C GLU A 92 6.05 0.15 -14.02
N ARG A 93 6.96 0.11 -13.02
CA ARG A 93 6.82 0.77 -11.72
C ARG A 93 5.49 0.45 -11.04
N SER A 94 5.13 -0.82 -11.03
CA SER A 94 3.88 -1.32 -10.46
C SER A 94 4.06 -2.48 -9.48
N LEU A 95 3.23 -2.50 -8.44
CA LEU A 95 3.16 -3.55 -7.44
C LEU A 95 1.82 -4.26 -7.55
N HIS A 96 1.83 -5.58 -7.55
CA HIS A 96 0.63 -6.37 -7.31
C HIS A 96 0.56 -6.68 -5.82
N VAL A 97 -0.51 -6.24 -5.15
CA VAL A 97 -0.63 -6.29 -3.69
C VAL A 97 -1.99 -6.78 -3.20
N ILE A 98 -2.02 -7.28 -1.98
CA ILE A 98 -3.24 -7.69 -1.26
C ILE A 98 -3.42 -6.83 0.00
N ASP A 99 -4.61 -6.26 0.21
CA ASP A 99 -4.96 -5.53 1.45
C ASP A 99 -5.14 -6.54 2.60
N LEU A 100 -4.16 -6.61 3.49
CA LEU A 100 -4.15 -7.58 4.59
C LEU A 100 -5.28 -7.35 5.59
N GLY A 101 -5.77 -6.12 5.74
CA GLY A 101 -6.91 -5.83 6.60
C GLY A 101 -8.22 -6.39 6.04
N LYS A 102 -8.43 -6.28 4.72
CA LYS A 102 -9.60 -6.89 4.05
C LYS A 102 -9.53 -8.41 4.07
N ARG A 103 -8.35 -8.99 3.82
CA ARG A 103 -8.14 -10.43 3.92
C ARG A 103 -8.36 -10.95 5.34
N TYR A 104 -7.93 -10.20 6.36
CA TYR A 104 -8.16 -10.55 7.76
C TYR A 104 -9.66 -10.60 8.08
N LEU A 105 -10.43 -9.60 7.62
CA LEU A 105 -11.89 -9.57 7.79
C LEU A 105 -12.56 -10.79 7.17
N LEU A 106 -12.14 -11.16 5.96
CA LEU A 106 -12.64 -12.36 5.28
C LEU A 106 -12.38 -13.63 6.11
N GLN A 107 -11.17 -13.77 6.67
CA GLN A 107 -10.76 -14.96 7.42
C GLN A 107 -11.37 -15.08 8.83
N HIS A 108 -11.73 -13.95 9.46
CA HIS A 108 -12.17 -13.91 10.87
C HIS A 108 -13.66 -13.53 11.02
N ALA A 109 -14.42 -13.59 9.94
CA ALA A 109 -15.87 -13.42 9.94
C ALA A 109 -16.59 -14.57 10.67
N PRO A 110 -17.74 -14.37 11.38
CA PRO A 110 -18.67 -13.21 11.39
C PRO A 110 -18.56 -12.24 12.58
N ASN A 111 -17.50 -12.31 13.40
CA ASN A 111 -17.37 -11.52 14.65
C ASN A 111 -16.16 -10.58 14.69
N SER A 112 -15.49 -10.36 13.56
CA SER A 112 -14.30 -9.49 13.50
C SER A 112 -14.71 -8.01 13.48
N CYS A 113 -15.04 -7.47 14.65
CA CYS A 113 -15.16 -6.02 14.86
C CYS A 113 -13.79 -5.35 15.05
N GLN A 114 -12.69 -6.10 14.93
CA GLN A 114 -11.35 -5.65 15.25
C GLN A 114 -10.77 -4.73 14.18
N VAL A 115 -11.22 -4.88 12.93
CA VAL A 115 -10.68 -4.16 11.78
C VAL A 115 -11.77 -3.30 11.15
N PRO A 116 -11.65 -1.96 11.20
CA PRO A 116 -12.57 -1.09 10.49
C PRO A 116 -12.55 -1.33 8.98
N ILE A 117 -13.72 -1.27 8.36
CA ILE A 117 -13.87 -1.40 6.90
C ILE A 117 -13.63 -0.02 6.28
N TRP A 118 -12.37 0.37 6.12
CA TRP A 118 -12.01 1.64 5.50
C TRP A 118 -11.75 1.54 4.01
N ASN A 119 -11.87 2.68 3.33
CA ASN A 119 -11.36 2.84 1.97
C ASN A 119 -9.90 2.40 1.91
N THR A 120 -9.55 1.55 0.96
CA THR A 120 -8.16 1.09 0.83
C THR A 120 -7.20 2.25 0.50
N SER A 121 -7.68 3.29 -0.18
CA SER A 121 -6.93 4.53 -0.42
C SER A 121 -6.51 5.24 0.87
N ALA A 122 -7.30 5.18 1.94
CA ALA A 122 -6.96 5.81 3.22
C ALA A 122 -5.76 5.15 3.92
N LYS A 123 -5.42 3.92 3.51
CA LYS A 123 -4.27 3.16 4.04
C LYS A 123 -3.00 3.38 3.22
N LEU A 124 -3.06 4.14 2.13
CA LEU A 124 -1.93 4.39 1.23
C LEU A 124 -1.36 5.80 1.44
N SER A 125 -0.04 5.88 1.44
CA SER A 125 0.71 7.13 1.46
C SER A 125 1.46 7.33 0.14
N ALA A 126 1.86 8.58 -0.12
CA ALA A 126 2.82 8.85 -1.18
C ALA A 126 4.11 8.04 -0.95
N PRO A 127 4.77 7.54 -2.01
CA PRO A 127 4.54 7.82 -3.43
C PRO A 127 3.62 6.83 -4.15
N PHE A 128 2.89 5.98 -3.42
CA PHE A 128 2.05 4.95 -4.04
C PHE A 128 0.70 5.50 -4.48
N ARG A 129 0.23 5.03 -5.63
CA ARG A 129 -1.10 5.32 -6.16
C ARG A 129 -1.77 4.04 -6.60
N ILE A 130 -3.10 4.01 -6.54
CA ILE A 130 -3.88 2.90 -7.08
C ILE A 130 -3.90 3.03 -8.60
N SER A 131 -3.52 1.97 -9.30
CA SER A 131 -3.51 1.96 -10.77
C SER A 131 -4.93 2.19 -11.32
N PRO A 132 -5.11 3.02 -12.35
CA PRO A 132 -6.41 3.28 -12.96
C PRO A 132 -7.02 2.03 -13.62
N GLY A 133 -6.22 1.00 -13.91
CA GLY A 133 -6.70 -0.26 -14.47
C GLY A 133 -7.43 -1.16 -13.47
N ASN A 134 -7.43 -0.84 -12.17
CA ASN A 134 -8.21 -1.60 -11.20
C ASN A 134 -9.71 -1.30 -11.33
N LEU A 135 -10.52 -2.21 -10.80
CA LEU A 135 -11.95 -2.03 -10.61
C LEU A 135 -12.27 -1.70 -9.14
N GLY A 136 -13.48 -1.24 -8.86
CA GLY A 136 -13.98 -1.01 -7.51
C GLY A 136 -14.78 -2.21 -6.98
N LEU A 137 -14.47 -2.66 -5.77
CA LEU A 137 -15.35 -3.48 -4.95
C LEU A 137 -15.82 -2.63 -3.77
N ILE A 138 -17.12 -2.33 -3.71
CA ILE A 138 -17.69 -1.47 -2.67
C ILE A 138 -18.25 -2.35 -1.55
N PHE A 139 -17.75 -2.15 -0.34
CA PHE A 139 -18.24 -2.77 0.88
C PHE A 139 -19.24 -1.86 1.56
N TYR A 140 -20.34 -2.43 2.03
CA TYR A 140 -21.37 -1.73 2.80
C TYR A 140 -21.53 -2.40 4.15
N SER A 141 -21.25 -1.67 5.24
CA SER A 141 -21.54 -2.11 6.60
C SER A 141 -22.87 -1.53 7.04
N CYS A 142 -23.87 -2.39 7.21
CA CYS A 142 -25.23 -1.98 7.53
C CYS A 142 -25.72 -2.65 8.82
N PRO A 143 -26.48 -1.95 9.68
CA PRO A 143 -27.39 -2.58 10.62
C PRO A 143 -28.38 -3.51 9.90
N GLU A 144 -28.92 -4.51 10.60
CA GLU A 144 -29.75 -5.57 10.01
C GLU A 144 -30.92 -5.03 9.17
N ALA A 145 -31.72 -4.10 9.72
CA ALA A 145 -32.85 -3.52 9.01
C ALA A 145 -32.44 -2.72 7.76
N ALA A 146 -31.35 -1.95 7.84
CA ALA A 146 -30.82 -1.18 6.71
C ALA A 146 -30.27 -2.11 5.61
N GLY A 147 -29.57 -3.18 5.99
CA GLY A 147 -29.07 -4.19 5.07
C GLY A 147 -30.20 -4.93 4.32
N ALA A 148 -31.27 -5.29 5.04
CA ALA A 148 -32.45 -5.90 4.42
C ALA A 148 -33.13 -4.95 3.42
N ALA A 149 -33.24 -3.66 3.75
CA ALA A 149 -33.77 -2.65 2.84
C ALA A 149 -32.86 -2.46 1.60
N ALA A 150 -31.54 -2.44 1.78
CA ALA A 150 -30.58 -2.32 0.68
C ALA A 150 -30.67 -3.51 -0.30
N LEU A 151 -30.74 -4.74 0.21
CA LEU A 151 -30.93 -5.94 -0.61
C LEU A 151 -32.25 -5.92 -1.40
N ALA A 152 -33.34 -5.40 -0.80
CA ALA A 152 -34.62 -5.29 -1.49
C ALA A 152 -34.61 -4.26 -2.61
N GLN A 153 -33.74 -3.25 -2.53
CA GLN A 153 -33.59 -2.19 -3.52
C GLN A 153 -32.60 -2.55 -4.63
N ASP A 154 -31.64 -3.43 -4.36
CA ASP A 154 -30.52 -3.72 -5.25
C ASP A 154 -30.21 -5.22 -5.35
N GLY A 155 -30.59 -5.81 -6.48
CA GLY A 155 -30.35 -7.22 -6.78
C GLY A 155 -28.90 -7.59 -7.11
N GLU A 156 -27.99 -6.62 -7.27
CA GLU A 156 -26.56 -6.89 -7.50
C GLU A 156 -25.73 -6.80 -6.21
N LEU A 157 -26.38 -6.43 -5.10
CA LEU A 157 -25.77 -6.41 -3.78
C LEU A 157 -25.66 -7.84 -3.23
N VAL A 158 -24.47 -8.26 -2.84
CA VAL A 158 -24.20 -9.59 -2.31
C VAL A 158 -23.93 -9.51 -0.82
N GLN A 159 -24.69 -10.24 -0.02
CA GLN A 159 -24.39 -10.41 1.40
C GLN A 159 -23.15 -11.30 1.58
N THR A 160 -22.18 -10.83 2.36
CA THR A 160 -20.97 -11.59 2.67
C THR A 160 -21.10 -12.34 3.99
N GLY A 161 -20.14 -13.24 4.28
CA GLY A 161 -19.99 -13.80 5.62
C GLY A 161 -19.51 -12.79 6.68
N MET A 162 -18.98 -11.64 6.26
CA MET A 162 -18.37 -10.63 7.14
C MET A 162 -19.42 -9.84 7.93
N GLY A 163 -19.06 -9.47 9.16
CA GLY A 163 -19.93 -8.72 10.05
C GLY A 163 -19.25 -8.37 11.37
N CYS A 164 -19.93 -7.54 12.16
CA CYS A 164 -19.55 -7.22 13.53
C CYS A 164 -20.62 -7.79 14.48
N GLY A 165 -20.62 -9.12 14.61
CA GLY A 165 -21.62 -9.85 15.42
C GLY A 165 -23.04 -9.53 14.99
N ASN A 166 -23.84 -9.04 15.94
CA ASN A 166 -25.22 -8.64 15.72
C ASN A 166 -25.38 -7.14 15.43
N LYS A 167 -24.27 -6.38 15.36
CA LYS A 167 -24.33 -4.92 15.17
C LYS A 167 -24.47 -4.54 13.69
N SER A 168 -23.68 -5.19 12.84
CA SER A 168 -23.73 -4.94 11.40
C SER A 168 -23.40 -6.19 10.58
N LYS A 169 -23.97 -6.24 9.38
CA LYS A 169 -23.64 -7.18 8.32
C LYS A 169 -22.94 -6.43 7.19
N VAL A 170 -22.06 -7.13 6.49
CA VAL A 170 -21.30 -6.57 5.38
C VAL A 170 -21.82 -7.11 4.08
N PHE A 171 -22.09 -6.20 3.15
CA PHE A 171 -22.50 -6.48 1.79
C PHE A 171 -21.44 -5.96 0.83
N VAL A 172 -21.41 -6.50 -0.37
CA VAL A 172 -20.48 -6.10 -1.43
C VAL A 172 -21.20 -5.90 -2.75
N ARG A 173 -20.75 -4.93 -3.51
CA ARG A 173 -21.21 -4.65 -4.87
C ARG A 173 -20.00 -4.41 -5.77
N ALA A 174 -20.08 -4.92 -7.00
CA ALA A 174 -19.07 -4.64 -8.00
C ALA A 174 -19.32 -3.24 -8.60
N GLY A 175 -18.27 -2.44 -8.64
CA GLY A 175 -18.21 -1.17 -9.35
C GLY A 175 -17.51 -1.31 -10.69
N GLY A 176 -17.48 -0.21 -11.45
CA GLY A 176 -16.67 -0.11 -12.66
C GLY A 176 -15.19 0.15 -12.34
N HIS A 177 -14.55 0.98 -13.16
CA HIS A 177 -13.16 1.37 -12.93
C HIS A 177 -12.98 2.04 -11.57
N TYR A 178 -11.83 1.79 -10.94
CA TYR A 178 -11.49 2.40 -9.67
C TYR A 178 -11.41 3.94 -9.81
N ASN A 179 -12.04 4.67 -8.89
CA ASN A 179 -12.33 6.12 -8.93
C ASN A 179 -13.45 6.56 -9.89
N ASP A 180 -14.05 5.66 -10.65
CA ASP A 180 -15.33 5.96 -11.26
C ASP A 180 -16.44 5.89 -10.20
N THR A 181 -17.45 6.74 -10.35
CA THR A 181 -18.69 6.68 -9.56
C THR A 181 -19.61 5.56 -10.03
N SER A 182 -19.29 4.90 -11.16
CA SER A 182 -20.07 3.80 -11.70
C SER A 182 -20.17 2.62 -10.72
N GLY A 183 -21.41 2.25 -10.43
CA GLY A 183 -21.74 1.16 -9.51
C GLY A 183 -21.73 1.55 -8.03
N TYR A 184 -21.25 2.73 -7.64
CA TYR A 184 -21.45 3.24 -6.28
C TYR A 184 -22.92 3.64 -6.07
N ARG A 185 -23.53 3.09 -5.02
CA ARG A 185 -24.84 3.51 -4.51
C ARG A 185 -24.72 3.87 -3.03
N SER A 186 -25.56 4.79 -2.58
CA SER A 186 -25.71 5.08 -1.15
C SER A 186 -26.92 4.32 -0.62
N TYR A 187 -26.79 3.72 0.56
CA TYR A 187 -27.90 3.07 1.27
C TYR A 187 -28.07 3.73 2.62
N ASP A 188 -29.30 4.13 2.93
CA ASP A 188 -29.61 4.82 4.18
C ASP A 188 -29.24 3.96 5.39
N GLY A 189 -28.41 4.51 6.28
CA GLY A 189 -27.94 3.82 7.48
C GLY A 189 -26.79 2.83 7.25
N CYS A 190 -26.20 2.78 6.05
CA CYS A 190 -25.01 1.97 5.76
C CYS A 190 -23.77 2.83 5.55
N ASP A 191 -22.64 2.38 6.10
CA ASP A 191 -21.33 2.94 5.79
C ASP A 191 -20.70 2.24 4.59
N ALA A 192 -20.07 3.00 3.69
CA ALA A 192 -19.46 2.47 2.48
C ALA A 192 -17.93 2.62 2.46
N ALA A 193 -17.25 1.61 1.91
CA ALA A 193 -15.80 1.64 1.69
C ALA A 193 -15.42 0.95 0.38
N VAL A 194 -14.60 1.60 -0.42
CA VAL A 194 -14.13 1.10 -1.72
C VAL A 194 -12.77 0.43 -1.56
N THR A 195 -12.65 -0.76 -2.15
CA THR A 195 -11.39 -1.48 -2.27
C THR A 195 -11.10 -1.75 -3.75
N PRO A 196 -9.91 -1.37 -4.25
CA PRO A 196 -9.49 -1.73 -5.59
C PRO A 196 -9.31 -3.24 -5.72
N VAL A 197 -9.65 -3.79 -6.88
CA VAL A 197 -9.46 -5.21 -7.21
C VAL A 197 -9.02 -5.36 -8.67
N VAL A 198 -8.26 -6.42 -8.97
CA VAL A 198 -8.08 -6.88 -10.35
C VAL A 198 -9.29 -7.71 -10.74
N GLY A 199 -9.98 -7.30 -11.80
CA GLY A 199 -11.09 -8.06 -12.38
C GLY A 199 -10.63 -9.08 -13.41
N ALA A 200 -11.47 -10.09 -13.66
CA ALA A 200 -11.33 -10.99 -14.80
C ALA A 200 -12.07 -10.40 -16.01
N ASP A 201 -11.50 -10.51 -17.21
CA ASP A 201 -12.15 -10.12 -18.47
C ASP A 201 -12.71 -8.68 -18.48
N GLY A 202 -12.05 -7.77 -17.74
CA GLY A 202 -12.45 -6.35 -17.66
C GLY A 202 -13.62 -6.05 -16.71
N GLY A 203 -14.09 -7.03 -15.93
CA GLY A 203 -15.18 -6.86 -14.97
C GLY A 203 -14.88 -7.50 -13.61
N ALA A 204 -15.67 -7.12 -12.60
CA ALA A 204 -15.65 -7.74 -11.28
C ALA A 204 -17.03 -8.35 -10.99
N ASN A 205 -17.05 -9.56 -10.44
CA ASN A 205 -18.28 -10.20 -9.98
C ASN A 205 -18.33 -10.14 -8.45
N ALA A 206 -19.32 -9.44 -7.88
CA ALA A 206 -19.49 -9.29 -6.44
C ALA A 206 -19.66 -10.64 -5.72
N SER A 207 -20.24 -11.65 -6.37
CA SER A 207 -20.37 -13.00 -5.80
C SER A 207 -19.02 -13.71 -5.62
N GLN A 208 -17.97 -13.24 -6.31
CA GLN A 208 -16.59 -13.75 -6.20
C GLN A 208 -15.73 -12.87 -5.29
N TYR A 209 -16.32 -12.09 -4.38
CA TYR A 209 -15.61 -11.14 -3.52
C TYR A 209 -14.42 -11.76 -2.77
N GLU A 210 -14.52 -13.03 -2.35
CA GLU A 210 -13.43 -13.72 -1.66
C GLU A 210 -12.20 -13.86 -2.55
N GLN A 211 -12.42 -14.26 -3.79
CA GLN A 211 -11.36 -14.35 -4.78
C GLN A 211 -10.82 -12.96 -5.10
N LEU A 212 -11.69 -11.98 -5.38
CA LEU A 212 -11.26 -10.60 -5.68
C LEU A 212 -10.39 -9.99 -4.55
N ILE A 213 -10.72 -10.24 -3.29
CA ILE A 213 -9.91 -9.78 -2.14
C ILE A 213 -8.55 -10.49 -2.11
N ASN A 214 -8.51 -11.79 -2.38
CA ASN A 214 -7.26 -12.58 -2.36
C ASN A 214 -6.38 -12.35 -3.59
N ASP A 215 -6.99 -12.05 -4.74
CA ASP A 215 -6.31 -11.69 -5.98
C ASP A 215 -5.74 -10.27 -5.86
N GLY A 216 -6.32 -9.40 -5.04
CA GLY A 216 -5.74 -8.09 -4.72
C GLY A 216 -5.83 -7.10 -5.88
N PHE A 217 -4.87 -6.17 -5.96
CA PHE A 217 -4.92 -5.02 -6.87
C PHE A 217 -3.54 -4.47 -7.23
N ILE A 218 -3.50 -3.59 -8.23
CA ILE A 218 -2.25 -3.00 -8.72
C ILE A 218 -2.03 -1.59 -8.14
N LEU A 219 -0.90 -1.37 -7.50
CA LEU A 219 -0.37 -0.05 -7.20
C LEU A 219 0.65 0.38 -8.25
N THR A 220 0.85 1.68 -8.41
CA THR A 220 1.99 2.27 -9.10
C THR A 220 2.78 3.14 -8.13
N TRP A 221 4.06 3.38 -8.42
CA TRP A 221 4.87 4.32 -7.65
C TRP A 221 5.64 5.28 -8.56
N GLU A 222 5.85 6.48 -8.06
CA GLU A 222 6.73 7.46 -8.69
C GLU A 222 8.07 7.51 -7.96
N LEU A 223 9.17 7.65 -8.71
CA LEU A 223 10.46 7.95 -8.09
C LEU A 223 10.48 9.41 -7.64
N PRO A 224 11.14 9.73 -6.53
CA PRO A 224 11.40 11.12 -6.17
C PRO A 224 12.05 11.85 -7.36
N ARG A 225 11.53 13.03 -7.72
CA ARG A 225 12.17 13.83 -8.76
C ARG A 225 13.61 14.13 -8.31
N PRO A 226 14.62 13.98 -9.19
CA PRO A 226 15.95 14.47 -8.89
C PRO A 226 15.84 15.94 -8.51
N ARG A 227 16.41 16.35 -7.36
CA ARG A 227 16.51 17.78 -7.04
C ARG A 227 17.33 18.40 -8.16
N SER A 228 16.71 19.22 -9.00
CA SER A 228 17.44 20.04 -9.96
C SER A 228 18.45 20.87 -9.18
N GLY A 229 19.74 20.61 -9.37
CA GLY A 229 20.78 21.46 -8.85
C GLY A 229 20.50 22.88 -9.32
N HIS A 230 20.46 23.83 -8.38
CA HIS A 230 20.54 25.23 -8.72
C HIS A 230 21.89 25.45 -9.37
N GLU A 231 21.94 25.34 -10.70
CA GLU A 231 23.06 25.80 -11.49
C GLU A 231 23.11 27.32 -11.35
N GLY A 232 24.06 27.77 -10.52
CA GLY A 232 24.30 29.17 -10.25
C GLY A 232 24.63 29.89 -11.56
N ARG A 233 23.74 30.76 -11.99
CA ARG A 233 24.03 31.73 -13.03
C ARG A 233 24.81 32.88 -12.40
N SER A 234 26.14 32.78 -12.41
CA SER A 234 27.00 33.96 -12.25
C SER A 234 26.93 34.79 -13.52
N THR A 235 26.40 36.00 -13.38
CA THR A 235 26.74 37.15 -14.24
C THR A 235 27.61 38.09 -13.44
#